data_AF-A0A251V9P1-F1
#
_entry.id   AF-A0A251V9P1-F1
#
_cell.length_a   1.000
_cell.length_b   1.000
_cell.length_c   1.000
_cell.angle_alpha   90.00
_cell.angle_beta   90.00
_cell.angle_gamma   90.00
#
_symmetry.space_group_name_H-M   'P 1'
#
loop_
_entity.id
_entity.type
_entity.pdbx_description
1 polymer ?
#
loop_
_entity_poly.entity_id
_entity_poly.type
_entity_poly.pdbx_seq_one_letter_code
_entity_poly.pdbx_strand_id
1 'polypeptide(L)'
;MPMPMAKKKTLALSLFFFFIFFKSISGTDDCTPASCTPTGPQVRFPFRLRHRQPDRCGFSGFDLSCNKKNQTVLHLPSSRSFIVKSISYALQVINIDPDFCSPQGLTGLNLTDTPFDFSMVERYTFYNCSLQNIGFTFQSVPMLPFPCLGSANHSVFAVRTVWIPFGDIPASCEDITTISVPTRRFVDFRNELTLLWFAPYCRPCELDGRTCGLKGDGEETVCFGSSSHGIPRSAKYGLSIGIGVPALVCIIGLVCYACKARSYNHSQRHNIDLFSIAITPQPPSTTGLDGPTIESYPKTILGESCRLPKVDDGTCAICLSDYQPKEVVRSIPECNHYFHADCIDEWLKLNATCPVCRKSPESSSLVTPCSSMSSNSSQTTNEG
;
A
#
# COMPACT_ATOMS: atom_id res chain seq x y z
N MET A 1 14.39 40.60 -38.87
CA MET A 1 15.38 39.90 -38.01
C MET A 1 14.80 39.76 -36.61
N PRO A 2 15.02 38.62 -35.94
CA PRO A 2 14.04 37.96 -35.08
C PRO A 2 13.98 38.52 -33.65
N MET A 3 12.80 38.41 -33.02
CA MET A 3 12.65 38.43 -31.56
C MET A 3 13.04 37.06 -30.98
N PRO A 4 13.66 37.01 -29.78
CA PRO A 4 14.03 35.75 -29.14
C PRO A 4 12.86 35.15 -28.34
N MET A 5 12.64 33.85 -28.53
CA MET A 5 11.75 33.02 -27.72
C MET A 5 12.35 32.77 -26.33
N ALA A 6 11.65 33.21 -25.28
CA ALA A 6 11.89 32.76 -23.91
C ALA A 6 11.23 31.38 -23.69
N LYS A 7 12.08 30.37 -23.56
CA LYS A 7 11.74 28.94 -23.49
C LYS A 7 11.04 28.55 -22.18
N LYS A 8 10.00 27.72 -22.31
CA LYS A 8 9.59 26.64 -21.39
C LYS A 8 10.81 26.00 -20.71
N LYS A 9 11.11 26.34 -19.45
CA LYS A 9 12.16 25.65 -18.65
C LYS A 9 11.72 25.27 -17.24
N THR A 10 10.54 25.67 -16.78
CA THR A 10 10.14 25.51 -15.37
C THR A 10 9.44 24.18 -15.05
N LEU A 11 8.90 23.45 -16.04
CA LEU A 11 8.19 22.19 -15.79
C LEU A 11 9.10 20.94 -15.74
N ALA A 12 10.23 20.96 -16.46
CA ALA A 12 11.17 19.84 -16.49
C ALA A 12 12.04 19.76 -15.22
N LEU A 13 12.30 20.89 -14.56
CA LEU A 13 13.12 20.95 -13.34
C LEU A 13 12.40 20.32 -12.13
N SER A 14 11.07 20.44 -12.07
CA SER A 14 10.23 19.85 -11.00
C SER A 14 10.16 18.33 -11.08
N LEU A 15 10.15 17.75 -12.29
CA LEU A 15 10.16 16.30 -12.48
C LEU A 15 11.55 15.70 -12.20
N PHE A 16 12.62 16.45 -12.48
CA PHE A 16 13.98 16.02 -12.16
C PHE A 16 14.23 15.97 -10.64
N PHE A 17 13.69 16.93 -9.88
CA PHE A 17 13.72 16.88 -8.41
C PHE A 17 12.88 15.73 -7.83
N PHE A 18 11.76 15.36 -8.46
CA PHE A 18 10.94 14.22 -8.02
C PHE A 18 11.66 12.87 -8.22
N PHE A 19 12.44 12.72 -9.31
CA PHE A 19 13.27 11.53 -9.53
C PHE A 19 14.53 11.47 -8.68
N ILE A 20 15.06 12.62 -8.21
CA ILE A 20 16.19 12.65 -7.27
C ILE A 20 15.75 12.26 -5.84
N PHE A 21 14.50 12.55 -5.45
CA PHE A 21 13.96 12.10 -4.15
C PHE A 21 13.54 10.62 -4.11
N PHE A 22 13.35 9.97 -5.27
CA PHE A 22 13.06 8.52 -5.36
C PHE A 22 14.22 7.66 -5.82
N LYS A 23 15.39 8.24 -6.09
CA LYS A 23 16.64 7.47 -6.02
C LYS A 23 16.96 7.29 -4.54
N SER A 24 16.26 6.31 -3.93
CA SER A 24 16.87 5.55 -2.85
C SER A 24 18.31 5.30 -3.29
N ILE A 25 19.23 5.79 -2.49
CA ILE A 25 20.57 5.25 -2.43
C ILE A 25 20.35 3.81 -1.94
N SER A 26 19.95 2.93 -2.85
CA SER A 26 20.22 1.50 -2.73
C SER A 26 21.71 1.39 -3.01
N GLY A 27 22.50 1.77 -2.00
CA GLY A 27 23.71 1.02 -1.74
C GLY A 27 23.29 -0.45 -1.70
N THR A 28 24.06 -1.30 -2.34
CA THR A 28 23.87 -2.73 -2.36
C THR A 28 23.75 -3.27 -0.94
N ASP A 29 22.52 -3.36 -0.42
CA ASP A 29 22.24 -3.97 0.87
C ASP A 29 22.33 -5.49 0.70
N ASP A 30 23.55 -6.02 0.64
CA ASP A 30 23.84 -7.46 0.58
C ASP A 30 23.33 -8.23 1.82
N CYS A 31 22.83 -7.54 2.84
CA CYS A 31 22.33 -8.11 4.09
C CYS A 31 20.80 -8.34 4.10
N THR A 32 20.22 -8.68 2.96
CA THR A 32 18.78 -9.02 2.90
C THR A 32 18.47 -10.26 3.76
N PRO A 33 17.27 -10.32 4.40
CA PRO A 33 16.86 -11.50 5.15
C PRO A 33 16.83 -12.74 4.25
N ALA A 34 17.40 -13.84 4.72
CA ALA A 34 17.54 -15.09 3.97
C ALA A 34 16.88 -16.25 4.70
N SER A 35 16.52 -17.31 3.99
CA SER A 35 16.00 -18.55 4.59
C SER A 35 16.49 -19.77 3.84
N CYS A 36 16.61 -20.92 4.50
CA CYS A 36 16.99 -22.18 3.84
C CYS A 36 15.84 -22.75 2.99
N THR A 37 14.60 -22.54 3.42
CA THR A 37 13.36 -22.89 2.73
C THR A 37 12.38 -21.71 2.74
N PRO A 38 11.41 -21.66 1.79
CA PRO A 38 10.39 -20.60 1.76
C PRO A 38 9.51 -20.56 3.01
N THR A 39 9.29 -21.71 3.65
CA THR A 39 8.50 -21.86 4.89
C THR A 39 9.35 -21.89 6.15
N GLY A 40 10.68 -21.81 6.01
CA GLY A 40 11.62 -21.86 7.12
C GLY A 40 11.72 -20.54 7.89
N PRO A 41 12.45 -20.54 9.02
CA PRO A 41 12.67 -19.31 9.77
C PRO A 41 13.47 -18.31 8.94
N GLN A 42 13.01 -17.05 8.93
CA GLN A 42 13.73 -15.96 8.29
C GLN A 42 14.95 -15.59 9.14
N VAL A 43 16.12 -15.63 8.51
CA VAL A 43 17.42 -15.32 9.10
C VAL A 43 17.82 -13.90 8.73
N ARG A 44 18.02 -13.08 9.76
CA ARG A 44 18.50 -11.71 9.70
C ARG A 44 19.35 -11.44 10.96
N PHE A 45 20.01 -10.29 10.99
CA PHE A 45 20.84 -9.87 12.11
C PHE A 45 20.11 -10.06 13.47
N PRO A 46 20.77 -10.63 14.50
CA PRO A 46 22.21 -10.94 14.60
C PRO A 46 22.66 -12.20 13.88
N PHE A 47 21.72 -13.05 13.46
CA PHE A 47 22.04 -14.28 12.77
C PHE A 47 22.41 -14.03 11.32
N ARG A 48 23.24 -14.91 10.79
CA ARG A 48 23.51 -14.98 9.35
C ARG A 48 23.55 -16.42 8.86
N LEU A 49 23.16 -16.63 7.62
CA LEU A 49 23.37 -17.89 6.92
C LEU A 49 24.73 -17.91 6.24
N ARG A 50 25.62 -18.79 6.71
CA ARG A 50 26.91 -19.04 6.06
C ARG A 50 26.71 -19.35 4.58
N HIS A 51 27.56 -18.77 3.73
CA HIS A 51 27.53 -18.88 2.26
C HIS A 51 26.34 -18.24 1.54
N ARG A 52 25.36 -17.68 2.26
CA ARG A 52 24.25 -16.92 1.64
C ARG A 52 24.28 -15.43 2.00
N GLN A 53 24.83 -15.09 3.17
CA GLN A 53 25.00 -13.72 3.63
C GLN A 53 26.49 -13.44 3.92
N PRO A 54 27.02 -12.27 3.57
CA PRO A 54 28.37 -11.85 3.93
C PRO A 54 28.64 -11.89 5.44
N ASP A 55 29.92 -12.00 5.84
CA ASP A 55 30.31 -12.02 7.26
C ASP A 55 29.85 -10.78 8.02
N ARG A 56 29.93 -9.59 7.38
CA ARG A 56 29.50 -8.31 7.95
C ARG A 56 28.00 -8.20 8.29
N CYS A 57 27.17 -9.15 7.84
CA CYS A 57 25.73 -9.13 8.06
C CYS A 57 25.29 -9.87 9.34
N GLY A 58 26.21 -10.52 10.05
CA GLY A 58 25.92 -11.24 11.29
C GLY A 58 26.82 -10.80 12.43
N PHE A 59 26.42 -11.16 13.64
CA PHE A 59 27.21 -10.99 14.85
C PHE A 59 28.05 -12.24 15.13
N SER A 60 29.26 -12.06 15.67
CA SER A 60 30.15 -13.17 16.01
C SER A 60 29.46 -14.19 16.92
N GLY A 61 29.49 -15.47 16.54
CA GLY A 61 28.83 -16.56 17.28
C GLY A 61 27.37 -16.84 16.91
N PHE A 62 26.78 -16.08 15.97
CA PHE A 62 25.39 -16.25 15.51
C PHE A 62 25.28 -16.87 14.10
N ASP A 63 26.26 -17.70 13.75
CA ASP A 63 26.31 -18.34 12.45
C ASP A 63 25.34 -19.53 12.36
N LEU A 64 24.49 -19.50 11.33
CA LEU A 64 23.60 -20.58 10.95
C LEU A 64 24.03 -21.17 9.61
N SER A 65 23.65 -22.41 9.34
CA SER A 65 23.87 -23.06 8.05
C SER A 65 22.60 -23.74 7.54
N CYS A 66 22.58 -24.10 6.26
CA CYS A 66 21.55 -24.96 5.70
C CYS A 66 22.11 -26.38 5.54
N ASN A 67 21.44 -27.38 6.10
CA ASN A 67 21.82 -28.77 5.88
C ASN A 67 21.41 -29.26 4.48
N LYS A 68 21.76 -30.52 4.15
CA LYS A 68 21.40 -31.16 2.86
C LYS A 68 19.89 -31.29 2.62
N LYS A 69 19.08 -31.21 3.69
CA LYS A 69 17.60 -31.21 3.63
C LYS A 69 17.03 -29.79 3.59
N ASN A 70 17.87 -28.77 3.39
CA ASN A 70 17.51 -27.34 3.45
C ASN A 70 16.89 -26.89 4.78
N GLN A 71 17.19 -27.57 5.88
CA GLN A 71 16.80 -27.12 7.21
C GLN A 71 17.86 -26.17 7.77
N THR A 72 17.42 -25.14 8.48
CA THR A 72 18.30 -24.21 9.19
C THR A 72 18.91 -24.91 10.40
N VAL A 73 20.24 -24.83 10.54
CA VAL A 73 21.00 -25.52 11.58
C VAL A 73 21.84 -24.53 12.37
N LEU A 74 21.78 -24.66 13.68
CA LEU A 74 22.65 -24.00 14.65
C LEU A 74 23.79 -24.93 15.04
N HIS A 75 25.03 -24.45 14.93
CA HIS A 75 26.21 -25.19 15.35
C HIS A 75 26.70 -24.64 16.69
N LEU A 76 26.74 -25.48 17.71
CA LEU A 76 27.30 -25.14 19.01
C LEU A 76 28.69 -25.79 19.14
N PRO A 77 29.79 -25.06 19.40
CA PRO A 77 31.16 -25.58 19.32
C PRO A 77 31.44 -26.78 20.23
N SER A 78 30.93 -26.74 21.46
CA SER A 78 31.14 -27.78 22.49
C SER A 78 30.01 -28.81 22.53
N SER A 79 29.09 -28.74 21.57
CA SER A 79 27.90 -29.60 21.50
C SER A 79 27.69 -30.06 20.05
N ARG A 80 26.59 -30.79 19.80
CA ARG A 80 26.17 -31.17 18.46
C ARG A 80 25.46 -30.03 17.73
N SER A 81 25.11 -30.27 16.47
CA SER A 81 24.34 -29.32 15.66
C SER A 81 22.84 -29.55 15.86
N PHE A 82 22.07 -28.47 15.94
CA PHE A 82 20.63 -28.52 16.23
C PHE A 82 19.82 -27.89 15.10
N ILE A 83 18.65 -28.47 14.82
CA ILE A 83 17.73 -27.93 13.82
C ILE A 83 16.99 -26.75 14.45
N VAL A 84 16.99 -25.60 13.78
CA VAL A 84 16.28 -24.40 14.22
C VAL A 84 14.82 -24.51 13.79
N LYS A 85 13.90 -24.46 14.77
CA LYS A 85 12.45 -24.45 14.53
C LYS A 85 11.97 -23.03 14.23
N SER A 86 12.35 -22.07 15.07
CA SER A 86 11.92 -20.67 14.94
C SER A 86 12.91 -19.71 15.59
N ILE A 87 12.88 -18.45 15.16
CA ILE A 87 13.69 -17.36 15.71
C ILE A 87 12.76 -16.19 16.00
N SER A 88 12.74 -15.74 17.25
CA SER A 88 12.00 -14.55 17.68
C SER A 88 12.98 -13.43 18.04
N TYR A 89 13.14 -12.48 17.12
CA TYR A 89 14.00 -11.32 17.31
C TYR A 89 13.48 -10.39 18.41
N ALA A 90 12.17 -10.15 18.44
CA ALA A 90 11.52 -9.30 19.45
C ALA A 90 11.66 -9.85 20.88
N LEU A 91 11.68 -11.18 21.04
CA LEU A 91 11.86 -11.83 22.34
C LEU A 91 13.30 -12.28 22.61
N GLN A 92 14.21 -12.06 21.65
CA GLN A 92 15.59 -12.55 21.60
C GLN A 92 15.74 -14.02 21.96
N VAL A 93 14.98 -14.89 21.29
CA VAL A 93 15.07 -16.35 21.47
C VAL A 93 15.10 -17.14 20.17
N ILE A 94 15.80 -18.25 20.22
CA ILE A 94 15.89 -19.25 19.17
C ILE A 94 15.41 -20.59 19.72
N ASN A 95 14.41 -21.16 19.06
CA ASN A 95 13.87 -22.47 19.41
C ASN A 95 14.53 -23.52 18.53
N ILE A 96 15.06 -24.57 19.17
CA ILE A 96 15.76 -25.66 18.51
C ILE A 96 15.07 -26.99 18.77
N ASP A 97 15.22 -27.91 17.83
CA ASP A 97 14.82 -29.30 18.01
C ASP A 97 15.79 -30.00 18.97
N PRO A 98 15.33 -30.52 20.12
CA PRO A 98 16.19 -31.24 21.05
C PRO A 98 16.76 -32.54 20.47
N ASP A 99 16.08 -33.17 19.51
CA ASP A 99 16.44 -34.48 18.93
C ASP A 99 16.86 -35.53 19.98
N PHE A 100 16.03 -35.73 21.01
CA PHE A 100 16.30 -36.68 22.11
C PHE A 100 16.45 -38.13 21.65
N CYS A 101 15.90 -38.47 20.50
CA CYS A 101 15.88 -39.84 19.95
C CYS A 101 17.20 -40.25 19.27
N SER A 102 18.16 -39.34 19.15
CA SER A 102 19.46 -39.60 18.57
C SER A 102 20.45 -40.11 19.63
N PRO A 103 21.52 -40.86 19.28
CA PRO A 103 22.44 -41.47 20.25
C PRO A 103 23.07 -40.49 21.25
N GLN A 104 23.19 -39.22 20.88
CA GLN A 104 23.72 -38.15 21.72
C GLN A 104 22.61 -37.30 22.37
N GLY A 105 21.34 -37.66 22.20
CA GLY A 105 20.17 -36.87 22.60
C GLY A 105 20.05 -36.64 24.10
N LEU A 106 20.60 -37.55 24.90
CA LEU A 106 20.65 -37.43 26.36
C LEU A 106 21.96 -36.81 26.87
N THR A 107 22.74 -36.18 25.99
CA THR A 107 23.90 -35.38 26.40
C THR A 107 23.41 -33.97 26.69
N GLY A 108 23.63 -33.47 27.91
CA GLY A 108 23.25 -32.10 28.27
C GLY A 108 23.87 -31.05 27.35
N LEU A 109 23.24 -29.88 27.24
CA LEU A 109 23.73 -28.77 26.44
C LEU A 109 24.86 -28.02 27.17
N ASN A 110 25.99 -27.85 26.50
CA ASN A 110 27.07 -26.98 26.97
C ASN A 110 27.09 -25.67 26.16
N LEU A 111 26.87 -24.54 26.83
CA LEU A 111 26.82 -23.20 26.25
C LEU A 111 27.97 -22.29 26.70
N THR A 112 28.94 -22.78 27.48
CA THR A 112 29.94 -21.95 28.18
C THR A 112 30.77 -21.02 27.28
N ASP A 113 30.85 -21.29 25.98
CA ASP A 113 31.59 -20.49 25.00
C ASP A 113 30.69 -19.96 23.85
N THR A 114 29.40 -19.77 24.14
CA THR A 114 28.40 -19.36 23.14
C THR A 114 27.69 -18.09 23.58
N PRO A 115 27.18 -17.26 22.64
CA PRO A 115 26.42 -16.06 23.00
C PRO A 115 24.99 -16.37 23.52
N PHE A 116 24.66 -17.65 23.66
CA PHE A 116 23.37 -18.13 24.09
C PHE A 116 23.38 -18.46 25.57
N ASP A 117 22.24 -18.25 26.21
CA ASP A 117 22.03 -18.55 27.61
C ASP A 117 20.62 -19.14 27.79
N PHE A 118 20.25 -19.45 29.03
CA PHE A 118 19.00 -20.08 29.39
C PHE A 118 18.19 -19.16 30.31
N SER A 119 16.87 -19.11 30.13
CA SER A 119 16.00 -18.32 31.02
C SER A 119 15.89 -18.98 32.40
N MET A 120 15.75 -20.31 32.40
CA MET A 120 15.69 -21.18 33.55
C MET A 120 16.29 -22.53 33.16
N VAL A 121 17.01 -23.16 34.08
CA VAL A 121 17.56 -24.51 33.89
C VAL A 121 16.75 -25.46 34.76
N GLU A 122 16.10 -26.44 34.12
CA GLU A 122 15.42 -27.52 34.83
C GLU A 122 16.17 -28.83 34.65
N ARG A 123 16.17 -29.66 35.70
CA ARG A 123 16.81 -30.98 35.66
C ARG A 123 15.75 -32.05 35.48
N TYR A 124 15.99 -32.93 34.52
CA TYR A 124 15.13 -34.07 34.23
C TYR A 124 15.95 -35.35 34.32
N THR A 125 15.44 -36.30 35.09
CA THR A 125 16.01 -37.65 35.24
C THR A 125 15.22 -38.60 34.37
N PHE A 126 15.93 -39.35 33.52
CA PHE A 126 15.36 -40.35 32.63
C PHE A 126 15.37 -41.71 33.28
N TYR A 127 14.26 -42.43 33.17
CA TYR A 127 14.06 -43.76 33.73
C TYR A 127 13.70 -44.75 32.63
N ASN A 128 14.27 -45.94 32.71
CA ASN A 128 13.92 -47.09 31.89
C ASN A 128 12.99 -48.01 32.68
N CYS A 129 11.74 -48.14 32.26
CA CYS A 129 10.74 -48.94 32.96
C CYS A 129 10.36 -50.18 32.15
N SER A 130 10.33 -51.35 32.79
CA SER A 130 9.75 -52.55 32.18
C SER A 130 8.23 -52.36 31.98
N LEU A 131 7.71 -52.79 30.82
CA LEU A 131 6.29 -52.74 30.45
C LEU A 131 5.47 -53.75 31.28
N GLN A 132 5.37 -53.52 32.58
CA GLN A 132 4.47 -54.23 33.47
C GLN A 132 3.44 -53.21 33.93
N ASN A 133 2.22 -53.32 33.39
CA ASN A 133 1.03 -52.50 33.62
C ASN A 133 1.23 -51.37 34.65
N ILE A 134 1.86 -50.27 34.22
CA ILE A 134 2.19 -49.15 35.10
C ILE A 134 0.86 -48.45 35.42
N GLY A 135 0.19 -48.91 36.46
CA GLY A 135 -0.99 -48.26 37.00
C GLY A 135 -0.56 -46.93 37.59
N PHE A 136 -0.87 -45.82 36.90
CA PHE A 136 -0.64 -44.48 37.43
C PHE A 136 -1.58 -44.26 38.61
N THR A 137 -1.05 -44.27 39.82
CA THR A 137 -1.76 -43.83 41.03
C THR A 137 -1.62 -42.32 41.18
N PHE A 138 -2.53 -41.67 41.90
CA PHE A 138 -2.44 -40.24 42.23
C PHE A 138 -1.18 -39.87 43.05
N GLN A 139 -0.42 -40.86 43.55
CA GLN A 139 0.84 -40.68 44.31
C GLN A 139 2.09 -40.73 43.42
N SER A 140 1.96 -41.17 42.17
CA SER A 140 3.09 -41.22 41.23
C SER A 140 3.48 -39.83 40.73
N VAL A 141 4.79 -39.59 40.62
CA VAL A 141 5.32 -38.37 39.99
C VAL A 141 4.87 -38.28 38.53
N PRO A 142 4.53 -37.09 38.00
CA PRO A 142 4.16 -37.01 36.59
C PRO A 142 5.35 -37.37 35.69
N MET A 143 5.19 -38.43 34.90
CA MET A 143 6.21 -39.00 34.02
C MET A 143 5.93 -38.61 32.56
N LEU A 144 6.93 -38.09 31.85
CA LEU A 144 6.83 -37.72 30.45
C LEU A 144 7.38 -38.84 29.55
N PRO A 145 6.56 -39.50 28.72
CA PRO A 145 7.02 -40.60 27.89
C PRO A 145 7.90 -40.14 26.72
N PHE A 146 8.92 -40.94 26.41
CA PHE A 146 9.82 -40.83 25.26
C PHE A 146 9.76 -42.10 24.41
N PRO A 147 8.75 -42.24 23.54
CA PRO A 147 8.49 -43.49 22.81
C PRO A 147 9.67 -43.96 21.94
N CYS A 148 10.44 -43.03 21.38
CA CYS A 148 11.57 -43.34 20.51
C CYS A 148 12.80 -43.94 21.22
N LEU A 149 12.88 -43.81 22.55
CA LEU A 149 13.92 -44.42 23.38
C LEU A 149 13.46 -45.77 23.98
N GLY A 150 12.15 -46.07 23.86
CA GLY A 150 11.56 -47.32 24.29
C GLY A 150 11.69 -48.43 23.25
N SER A 151 11.31 -49.64 23.65
CA SER A 151 11.15 -50.80 22.78
C SER A 151 9.81 -51.50 23.07
N ALA A 152 9.59 -52.69 22.51
CA ALA A 152 8.40 -53.49 22.82
C ALA A 152 8.34 -53.92 24.31
N ASN A 153 9.48 -54.00 25.01
CA ASN A 153 9.57 -54.55 26.36
C ASN A 153 9.86 -53.50 27.43
N HIS A 154 10.28 -52.29 27.03
CA HIS A 154 10.65 -51.23 27.96
C HIS A 154 10.19 -49.86 27.46
N SER A 155 9.85 -48.97 28.38
CA SER A 155 9.44 -47.60 28.09
C SER A 155 10.32 -46.62 28.84
N VAL A 156 10.78 -45.58 28.14
CA VAL A 156 11.61 -44.54 28.73
C VAL A 156 10.75 -43.34 29.07
N PHE A 157 10.93 -42.83 30.29
CA PHE A 157 10.22 -41.66 30.79
C PHE A 157 11.19 -40.65 31.36
N ALA A 158 10.83 -39.36 31.31
CA ALA A 158 11.55 -38.31 32.03
C ALA A 158 10.70 -37.77 33.18
N VAL A 159 11.34 -37.57 34.32
CA VAL A 159 10.74 -36.97 35.51
C VAL A 159 11.54 -35.73 35.88
N ARG A 160 10.84 -34.64 36.19
CA ARG A 160 11.49 -33.43 36.72
C ARG A 160 12.10 -33.76 38.08
N THR A 161 13.41 -33.55 38.24
CA THR A 161 14.14 -33.98 39.45
C THR A 161 13.54 -33.42 40.74
N VAL A 162 12.98 -32.20 40.68
CA VAL A 162 12.30 -31.55 41.82
C VAL A 162 11.03 -32.29 42.27
N TRP A 163 10.40 -33.08 41.41
CA TRP A 163 9.18 -33.83 41.75
C TRP A 163 9.44 -35.17 42.41
N ILE A 164 10.65 -35.73 42.25
CA ILE A 164 11.04 -37.04 42.79
C ILE A 164 10.81 -37.14 44.31
N PRO A 165 11.11 -36.13 45.15
CA PRO A 165 10.85 -36.23 46.60
C PRO A 165 9.36 -36.20 46.99
N PHE A 166 8.45 -35.89 46.07
CA PHE A 166 7.02 -35.68 46.35
C PHE A 166 6.12 -36.81 45.86
N GLY A 167 6.68 -37.87 45.28
CA GLY A 167 5.94 -39.03 44.82
C GLY A 167 6.85 -40.21 44.53
N ASP A 168 6.26 -41.35 44.22
CA ASP A 168 7.00 -42.58 44.03
C ASP A 168 7.29 -42.87 42.56
N ILE A 169 8.48 -43.41 42.31
CA ILE A 169 8.89 -43.97 41.01
C ILE A 169 8.67 -45.49 41.08
N PRO A 170 8.00 -46.12 40.11
CA PRO A 170 7.75 -47.55 40.14
C PRO A 170 9.04 -48.36 40.28
N ALA A 171 9.01 -49.44 41.08
CA ALA A 171 10.16 -50.33 41.25
C ALA A 171 10.62 -51.04 39.96
N SER A 172 9.77 -51.04 38.93
CA SER A 172 10.11 -51.54 37.59
C SER A 172 10.96 -50.57 36.75
N CYS A 173 11.28 -49.38 37.30
CA CYS A 173 12.01 -48.32 36.63
C CYS A 173 13.43 -48.15 37.20
N GLU A 174 14.43 -48.15 36.32
CA GLU A 174 15.84 -47.89 36.65
C GLU A 174 16.28 -46.53 36.10
N ASP A 175 17.15 -45.81 36.81
CA ASP A 175 17.66 -44.52 36.34
C ASP A 175 18.68 -44.69 35.21
N ILE A 176 18.55 -43.87 34.16
CA ILE A 176 19.45 -43.86 33.01
C ILE A 176 20.48 -42.74 33.17
N THR A 177 19.99 -41.51 33.28
CA THR A 177 20.81 -40.30 33.34
C THR A 177 19.98 -39.09 33.74
N THR A 178 20.64 -38.03 34.20
CA THR A 178 20.01 -36.74 34.48
C THR A 178 20.62 -35.66 33.59
N ILE A 179 19.76 -34.93 32.89
CA ILE A 179 20.17 -33.83 32.01
C ILE A 179 19.61 -32.48 32.48
N SER A 180 20.34 -31.42 32.15
CA SER A 180 19.91 -30.04 32.33
C SER A 180 19.26 -29.55 31.05
N VAL A 181 18.01 -29.14 31.13
CA VAL A 181 17.19 -28.72 29.99
C VAL A 181 16.83 -27.24 30.14
N PRO A 182 17.07 -26.43 29.10
CA PRO A 182 16.69 -25.04 29.14
C PRO A 182 15.22 -24.86 28.78
N THR A 183 14.49 -24.19 29.65
CA THR A 183 13.07 -23.96 29.45
C THR A 183 12.74 -22.48 29.58
N ARG A 184 11.73 -22.04 28.84
CA ARG A 184 11.18 -20.69 28.93
C ARG A 184 9.67 -20.82 29.09
N ARG A 185 9.23 -21.12 30.32
CA ARG A 185 7.86 -21.47 30.74
C ARG A 185 7.51 -22.95 30.50
N PHE A 186 6.32 -23.36 30.98
CA PHE A 186 5.72 -24.71 30.92
C PHE A 186 5.47 -25.26 29.50
N VAL A 187 6.44 -25.12 28.59
CA VAL A 187 6.40 -25.73 27.27
C VAL A 187 6.95 -27.16 27.40
N ASP A 188 6.34 -28.10 26.68
CA ASP A 188 6.80 -29.48 26.63
C ASP A 188 8.18 -29.54 25.96
N PHE A 189 9.22 -29.73 26.78
CA PHE A 189 10.62 -29.72 26.34
C PHE A 189 10.94 -30.81 25.32
N ARG A 190 10.07 -31.84 25.19
CA ARG A 190 10.18 -32.89 24.18
C ARG A 190 10.14 -32.36 22.74
N ASN A 191 9.49 -31.21 22.54
CA ASN A 191 9.22 -30.67 21.21
C ASN A 191 10.21 -29.57 20.81
N GLU A 192 10.57 -28.71 21.75
CA GLU A 192 11.49 -27.59 21.50
C GLU A 192 12.26 -27.20 22.76
N LEU A 193 13.52 -26.79 22.55
CA LEU A 193 14.34 -26.13 23.56
C LEU A 193 14.52 -24.68 23.17
N THR A 194 14.41 -23.78 24.15
CA THR A 194 14.52 -22.35 23.91
C THR A 194 15.86 -21.84 24.44
N LEU A 195 16.68 -21.30 23.54
CA LEU A 195 17.88 -20.56 23.88
C LEU A 195 17.60 -19.06 23.76
N LEU A 196 18.12 -18.27 24.69
CA LEU A 196 18.02 -16.81 24.64
C LEU A 196 19.37 -16.19 24.34
N TRP A 197 19.38 -14.97 23.82
CA TRP A 197 20.60 -14.16 23.71
C TRP A 197 20.34 -12.76 24.22
N PHE A 198 21.36 -12.15 24.81
CA PHE A 198 21.30 -10.79 25.34
C PHE A 198 22.03 -9.78 24.45
N ALA A 199 23.19 -10.17 23.92
CA ALA A 199 23.99 -9.39 23.01
C ALA A 199 23.98 -10.02 21.60
N PRO A 200 23.84 -9.24 20.53
CA PRO A 200 23.56 -7.81 20.54
C PRO A 200 22.13 -7.48 20.99
N TYR A 201 21.96 -6.34 21.66
CA TYR A 201 20.67 -5.93 22.23
C TYR A 201 19.78 -5.24 21.21
N CYS A 202 19.03 -6.05 20.46
CA CYS A 202 18.18 -5.62 19.34
C CYS A 202 16.71 -5.40 19.74
N ARG A 203 16.33 -5.78 20.97
CA ARG A 203 14.94 -5.74 21.44
C ARG A 203 14.24 -4.38 21.26
N PRO A 204 14.86 -3.22 21.53
CA PRO A 204 14.21 -1.92 21.30
C PRO A 204 13.89 -1.66 19.83
N CYS A 205 14.82 -1.98 18.92
CA CYS A 205 14.59 -1.82 17.48
C CYS A 205 13.37 -2.62 17.02
N GLU A 206 13.25 -3.86 17.46
CA GLU A 206 12.15 -4.76 17.10
C GLU A 206 10.80 -4.26 17.64
N LEU A 207 10.75 -3.72 18.85
CA LEU A 207 9.54 -3.12 19.42
C LEU A 207 9.09 -1.87 18.66
N ASP A 208 10.04 -1.10 18.12
CA ASP A 208 9.78 0.07 17.27
C ASP A 208 9.45 -0.30 15.81
N GLY A 209 9.45 -1.59 15.49
CA GLY A 209 9.27 -2.14 14.14
C GLY A 209 10.40 -1.81 13.16
N ARG A 210 11.58 -1.53 13.70
CA ARG A 210 12.82 -1.33 12.97
C ARG A 210 13.64 -2.61 12.96
N THR A 211 14.60 -2.70 12.04
CA THR A 211 15.51 -3.85 11.95
C THR A 211 16.83 -3.51 12.62
N CYS A 212 17.35 -4.40 13.45
CA CYS A 212 18.66 -4.23 14.08
C CYS A 212 19.79 -4.58 13.10
N GLY A 213 20.94 -3.93 13.21
CA GLY A 213 22.15 -4.26 12.44
C GLY A 213 23.42 -3.65 13.04
N LEU A 214 24.57 -3.90 12.42
CA LEU A 214 25.86 -3.33 12.84
C LEU A 214 26.14 -1.99 12.16
N LYS A 215 26.82 -1.10 12.88
CA LYS A 215 27.28 0.19 12.37
C LYS A 215 28.72 0.08 11.91
N GLY A 216 28.92 -0.02 10.60
CA GLY A 216 30.26 -0.17 10.01
C GLY A 216 30.91 -1.49 10.45
N ASP A 217 32.21 -1.44 10.75
CA ASP A 217 33.00 -2.62 11.17
C ASP A 217 33.04 -2.81 12.70
N GLY A 218 32.32 -1.99 13.46
CA GLY A 218 32.27 -2.08 14.93
C GLY A 218 31.15 -2.99 15.44
N GLU A 219 31.27 -3.46 16.68
CA GLU A 219 30.20 -4.22 17.39
C GLU A 219 29.02 -3.34 17.85
N GLU A 220 28.99 -2.05 17.49
CA GLU A 220 27.91 -1.12 17.85
C GLU A 220 26.65 -1.42 17.02
N THR A 221 25.55 -1.71 17.73
CA THR A 221 24.27 -2.07 17.10
C THR A 221 23.39 -0.85 16.90
N VAL A 222 22.81 -0.71 15.71
CA VAL A 222 21.96 0.42 15.32
C VAL A 222 20.64 -0.09 14.72
N CYS A 223 19.57 0.67 14.90
CA CYS A 223 18.27 0.39 14.30
C CYS A 223 18.18 1.02 12.89
N PHE A 224 17.91 0.20 11.89
CA PHE A 224 17.67 0.57 10.51
C PHE A 224 16.17 0.53 10.17
N GLY A 225 15.77 1.38 9.22
CA GLY A 225 14.39 1.49 8.75
C GLY A 225 13.55 2.52 9.52
N SER A 226 12.43 2.90 8.91
CA SER A 226 11.46 3.80 9.51
C SER A 226 10.65 3.05 10.57
N SER A 227 10.38 3.70 11.71
CA SER A 227 9.54 3.09 12.75
C SER A 227 8.17 2.73 12.15
N SER A 228 7.71 1.51 12.42
CA SER A 228 6.40 1.03 11.96
C SER A 228 5.24 1.57 12.81
N HIS A 229 5.52 2.40 13.83
CA HIS A 229 4.51 3.26 14.42
C HIS A 229 3.99 4.17 13.32
N GLY A 230 2.91 3.73 12.67
CA GLY A 230 2.23 4.50 11.66
C GLY A 230 2.00 5.90 12.23
N ILE A 231 2.30 6.91 11.40
CA ILE A 231 2.15 8.33 11.73
C ILE A 231 0.92 8.50 12.64
N PRO A 232 1.05 9.11 13.83
CA PRO A 232 -0.06 9.22 14.77
C PRO A 232 -1.27 9.79 14.04
N ARG A 233 -2.48 9.31 14.36
CA ARG A 233 -3.70 9.68 13.61
C ARG A 233 -3.79 11.20 13.42
N SER A 234 -3.43 11.98 14.45
CA SER A 234 -3.31 13.44 14.41
C SER A 234 -2.37 13.97 13.33
N ALA A 235 -1.18 13.40 13.18
CA ALA A 235 -0.22 13.79 12.15
C ALA A 235 -0.62 13.31 10.74
N LYS A 236 -1.38 12.20 10.60
CA LYS A 236 -1.98 11.81 9.31
C LYS A 236 -3.02 12.84 8.85
N TYR A 237 -3.90 13.25 9.76
CA TYR A 237 -4.89 14.30 9.46
C TYR A 237 -4.22 15.66 9.21
N GLY A 238 -3.18 15.99 9.98
CA GLY A 238 -2.38 17.20 9.79
C GLY A 238 -1.72 17.25 8.41
N LEU A 239 -1.15 16.13 7.95
CA LEU A 239 -0.51 16.05 6.63
C LEU A 239 -1.54 16.11 5.48
N SER A 240 -2.68 15.43 5.64
CA SER A 240 -3.74 15.46 4.61
C SER A 240 -4.39 16.83 4.47
N ILE A 241 -4.58 17.56 5.59
CA ILE A 241 -5.18 18.90 5.56
C ILE A 241 -4.14 19.93 5.10
N GLY A 242 -2.90 19.84 5.59
CA GLY A 242 -1.83 20.78 5.29
C GLY A 242 -1.33 20.75 3.84
N ILE A 243 -1.29 19.57 3.21
CA ILE A 243 -0.85 19.42 1.81
C ILE A 243 -2.04 19.35 0.85
N GLY A 244 -3.10 18.63 1.23
CA GLY A 244 -4.23 18.36 0.34
C GLY A 244 -5.06 19.59 0.00
N VAL A 245 -5.36 20.44 0.99
CA VAL A 245 -6.22 21.62 0.78
C VAL A 245 -5.51 22.67 -0.10
N PRO A 246 -4.25 23.05 0.15
CA PRO A 246 -3.56 24.01 -0.72
C PRO A 246 -3.33 23.46 -2.13
N ALA A 247 -2.97 22.18 -2.26
CA ALA A 247 -2.78 21.55 -3.57
C ALA A 247 -4.08 21.56 -4.39
N LEU A 248 -5.22 21.23 -3.78
CA LEU A 248 -6.53 21.27 -4.43
C LEU A 248 -6.86 22.69 -4.92
N VAL A 249 -6.64 23.71 -4.08
CA VAL A 249 -6.86 25.12 -4.44
C VAL A 249 -5.95 25.55 -5.60
N CYS A 250 -4.68 25.15 -5.58
CA CYS A 250 -3.75 25.42 -6.68
C CYS A 250 -4.18 24.73 -7.98
N ILE A 251 -4.65 23.48 -7.92
CA ILE A 251 -5.13 22.75 -9.10
C ILE A 251 -6.36 23.44 -9.68
N ILE A 252 -7.32 23.83 -8.85
CA ILE A 252 -8.51 24.57 -9.28
C ILE A 252 -8.09 25.89 -9.94
N GLY A 253 -7.17 26.65 -9.32
CA GLY A 253 -6.64 27.90 -9.88
C GLY A 253 -5.95 27.71 -11.24
N LEU A 254 -5.13 26.65 -11.39
CA LEU A 254 -4.45 26.32 -12.64
C LEU A 254 -5.42 25.89 -13.74
N VAL A 255 -6.47 25.12 -13.39
CA VAL A 255 -7.54 24.75 -14.34
C VAL A 255 -8.30 25.98 -14.79
N CYS A 256 -8.70 26.86 -13.87
CA CYS A 256 -9.36 28.13 -14.20
C CYS A 256 -8.47 29.02 -15.09
N TYR A 257 -7.17 29.10 -14.79
CA TYR A 257 -6.21 29.83 -15.60
C TYR A 257 -6.05 29.22 -17.00
N ALA A 258 -5.95 27.90 -17.11
CA ALA A 258 -5.84 27.20 -18.39
C ALA A 258 -7.12 27.34 -19.24
N CYS A 259 -8.30 27.32 -18.62
CA CYS A 259 -9.57 27.55 -19.30
C CYS A 259 -9.67 29.00 -19.82
N LYS A 260 -9.27 30.00 -19.01
CA LYS A 260 -9.19 31.39 -19.47
C LYS A 260 -8.12 31.59 -20.55
N ALA A 261 -6.95 30.97 -20.43
CA ALA A 261 -5.88 31.04 -21.43
C ALA A 261 -6.26 30.32 -22.73
N ARG A 262 -7.07 29.27 -22.68
CA ARG A 262 -7.66 28.63 -23.88
C ARG A 262 -8.71 29.52 -24.53
N SER A 263 -9.56 30.18 -23.76
CA SER A 263 -10.53 31.15 -24.28
C SER A 263 -9.82 32.37 -24.92
N TYR A 264 -8.76 32.88 -24.28
CA TYR A 264 -7.93 33.95 -24.82
C TYR A 264 -7.17 33.56 -26.09
N ASN A 265 -6.59 32.35 -26.13
CA ASN A 265 -5.94 31.83 -27.34
C ASN A 265 -6.94 31.42 -28.43
N HIS A 266 -8.17 31.04 -28.11
CA HIS A 266 -9.22 30.79 -29.11
C HIS A 266 -9.65 32.09 -29.80
N SER A 267 -9.66 33.21 -29.07
CA SER A 267 -9.82 34.55 -29.65
C SER A 267 -8.65 34.93 -30.58
N GLN A 268 -7.43 34.47 -30.30
CA GLN A 268 -6.25 34.75 -31.16
C GLN A 268 -6.05 33.76 -32.32
N ARG A 269 -6.56 32.53 -32.24
CA ARG A 269 -6.41 31.52 -33.31
C ARG A 269 -7.38 31.66 -34.48
N HIS A 270 -8.42 32.48 -34.37
CA HIS A 270 -9.30 32.77 -35.50
C HIS A 270 -8.83 33.95 -36.38
N ASN A 271 -7.62 34.50 -36.12
CA ASN A 271 -7.04 35.60 -36.90
C ASN A 271 -5.84 35.20 -37.79
N ILE A 272 -5.34 33.96 -37.77
CA ILE A 272 -4.24 33.50 -38.65
C ILE A 272 -4.52 32.09 -39.20
N ASP A 273 -5.65 31.91 -39.89
CA ASP A 273 -5.80 30.83 -40.89
C ASP A 273 -6.92 31.10 -41.92
N LEU A 274 -7.08 32.36 -42.34
CA LEU A 274 -7.89 32.69 -43.52
C LEU A 274 -7.14 33.64 -44.46
N PHE A 275 -6.03 33.16 -45.03
CA PHE A 275 -5.52 33.69 -46.30
C PHE A 275 -4.77 32.62 -47.11
N SER A 276 -5.47 31.56 -47.53
CA SER A 276 -5.06 30.73 -48.68
C SER A 276 -6.22 29.86 -49.21
N ILE A 277 -7.06 30.52 -50.00
CA ILE A 277 -7.73 30.11 -51.25
C ILE A 277 -7.62 28.63 -51.68
N ALA A 278 -8.77 27.97 -51.92
CA ALA A 278 -9.15 27.25 -53.17
C ALA A 278 -10.54 26.56 -52.99
N ILE A 279 -11.65 27.13 -53.49
CA ILE A 279 -12.31 26.89 -54.80
C ILE A 279 -13.35 25.72 -54.81
N THR A 280 -14.65 26.12 -54.90
CA THR A 280 -15.86 25.47 -55.52
C THR A 280 -16.59 24.26 -54.87
N PRO A 281 -17.91 24.01 -55.15
CA PRO A 281 -19.08 24.93 -55.20
C PRO A 281 -20.46 24.37 -54.68
N GLN A 282 -21.41 25.28 -54.42
CA GLN A 282 -22.91 25.23 -54.57
C GLN A 282 -23.89 25.12 -53.35
N PRO A 283 -25.09 25.76 -53.43
CA PRO A 283 -25.87 26.36 -52.32
C PRO A 283 -27.31 25.75 -52.14
N PRO A 284 -28.18 26.19 -51.19
CA PRO A 284 -28.97 27.44 -51.35
C PRO A 284 -29.19 28.28 -50.06
N SER A 285 -29.07 29.60 -50.25
CA SER A 285 -29.79 30.72 -49.61
C SER A 285 -30.21 30.63 -48.14
N THR A 286 -29.49 31.35 -47.27
CA THR A 286 -30.14 32.28 -46.34
C THR A 286 -29.29 33.55 -46.33
N THR A 287 -29.83 34.66 -46.85
CA THR A 287 -29.24 35.98 -46.64
C THR A 287 -29.38 36.30 -45.17
N GLY A 288 -28.24 36.49 -44.47
CA GLY A 288 -28.24 37.00 -43.11
C GLY A 288 -28.80 38.44 -43.03
N LEU A 289 -29.04 38.90 -41.81
CA LEU A 289 -29.52 40.26 -41.55
C LEU A 289 -28.37 41.27 -41.71
N ASP A 290 -28.70 42.49 -42.15
CA ASP A 290 -27.74 43.58 -42.21
C ASP A 290 -27.38 44.09 -40.81
N GLY A 291 -26.15 44.58 -40.66
CA GLY A 291 -25.59 45.05 -39.38
C GLY A 291 -26.48 46.04 -38.62
N PRO A 292 -27.03 47.08 -39.27
CA PRO A 292 -27.94 48.02 -38.63
C PRO A 292 -29.20 47.36 -38.04
N THR A 293 -29.79 46.41 -38.75
CA THR A 293 -30.96 45.64 -38.25
C THR A 293 -30.59 44.81 -37.03
N ILE A 294 -29.42 44.16 -37.02
CA ILE A 294 -28.94 43.41 -35.86
C ILE A 294 -28.67 44.33 -34.67
N GLU A 295 -28.08 45.51 -34.90
CA GLU A 295 -27.82 46.50 -33.86
C GLU A 295 -29.09 47.02 -33.19
N SER A 296 -30.21 47.09 -33.93
CA SER A 296 -31.51 47.53 -33.40
C SER A 296 -32.12 46.62 -32.32
N TYR A 297 -31.63 45.38 -32.18
CA TYR A 297 -32.21 44.41 -31.24
C TYR A 297 -31.88 44.76 -29.78
N PRO A 298 -32.78 44.51 -28.82
CA PRO A 298 -32.57 44.90 -27.43
C PRO A 298 -31.30 44.29 -26.81
N LYS A 299 -30.41 45.16 -26.32
CA LYS A 299 -29.23 44.79 -25.51
C LYS A 299 -29.50 45.07 -24.04
N THR A 300 -29.17 44.11 -23.19
CA THR A 300 -29.33 44.21 -21.74
C THR A 300 -28.01 43.84 -21.07
N ILE A 301 -27.56 44.64 -20.10
CA ILE A 301 -26.42 44.28 -19.25
C ILE A 301 -26.96 43.48 -18.06
N LEU A 302 -26.39 42.31 -17.82
CA LEU A 302 -26.78 41.48 -16.68
C LEU A 302 -26.31 42.09 -15.36
N GLY A 303 -27.24 42.32 -14.43
CA GLY A 303 -26.93 42.75 -13.06
C GLY A 303 -26.29 41.63 -12.23
N GLU A 304 -25.83 41.93 -11.00
CA GLU A 304 -25.14 40.95 -10.13
C GLU A 304 -25.95 39.67 -9.83
N SER A 305 -27.27 39.72 -10.01
CA SER A 305 -28.16 38.58 -9.79
C SER A 305 -28.22 37.59 -10.97
N CYS A 306 -27.68 37.93 -12.15
CA CYS A 306 -27.79 37.19 -13.42
C CYS A 306 -29.22 36.75 -13.81
N ARG A 307 -30.26 37.31 -13.20
CA ARG A 307 -31.66 36.93 -13.47
C ARG A 307 -32.17 37.61 -14.72
N LEU A 308 -32.51 36.80 -15.73
CA LEU A 308 -33.18 37.24 -16.95
C LEU A 308 -34.69 37.48 -16.69
N PRO A 309 -35.33 38.50 -17.32
CA PRO A 309 -36.72 38.85 -17.03
C PRO A 309 -37.82 37.80 -17.33
N LYS A 310 -37.55 36.73 -18.09
CA LYS A 310 -38.36 35.49 -18.31
C LYS A 310 -37.76 34.68 -19.48
N VAL A 311 -38.19 33.45 -19.74
CA VAL A 311 -37.49 32.17 -19.48
C VAL A 311 -36.93 31.68 -20.82
N ASP A 312 -35.65 31.35 -20.94
CA ASP A 312 -35.19 29.95 -20.98
C ASP A 312 -33.65 29.86 -20.93
N ASP A 313 -33.20 28.94 -20.08
CA ASP A 313 -31.84 28.56 -19.65
C ASP A 313 -30.80 29.67 -19.31
N GLY A 314 -30.03 29.47 -18.24
CA GLY A 314 -28.98 30.39 -17.78
C GLY A 314 -27.71 30.34 -18.63
N THR A 315 -27.80 29.77 -19.83
CA THR A 315 -26.68 29.50 -20.73
C THR A 315 -26.92 30.13 -22.10
N CYS A 316 -25.84 30.40 -22.83
CA CYS A 316 -25.95 30.84 -24.21
C CYS A 316 -25.94 29.62 -25.13
N ALA A 317 -27.01 29.33 -25.87
CA ALA A 317 -27.09 28.12 -26.70
C ALA A 317 -26.11 28.09 -27.89
N ILE A 318 -25.42 29.22 -28.19
CA ILE A 318 -24.41 29.30 -29.24
C ILE A 318 -23.03 28.86 -28.72
N CYS A 319 -22.63 29.34 -27.54
CA CYS A 319 -21.32 29.04 -26.94
C CYS A 319 -21.39 28.02 -25.78
N LEU A 320 -22.61 27.60 -25.42
CA LEU A 320 -22.94 26.66 -24.35
C LEU A 320 -22.38 27.03 -22.97
N SER A 321 -22.17 28.33 -22.72
CA SER A 321 -21.58 28.85 -21.48
C SER A 321 -22.61 29.59 -20.62
N ASP A 322 -22.50 29.46 -19.29
CA ASP A 322 -23.33 30.17 -18.31
C ASP A 322 -23.11 31.69 -18.39
N TYR A 323 -24.20 32.45 -18.26
CA TYR A 323 -24.11 33.91 -18.21
C TYR A 323 -23.45 34.42 -16.93
N GLN A 324 -22.54 35.39 -17.07
CA GLN A 324 -21.87 36.03 -15.93
C GLN A 324 -22.37 37.45 -15.66
N PRO A 325 -22.22 37.95 -14.41
CA PRO A 325 -22.55 39.33 -14.09
C PRO A 325 -21.78 40.31 -14.97
N LYS A 326 -22.44 41.41 -15.37
CA LYS A 326 -21.92 42.49 -16.21
C LYS A 326 -21.66 42.11 -17.67
N GLU A 327 -22.02 40.90 -18.09
CA GLU A 327 -22.01 40.54 -19.52
C GLU A 327 -23.17 41.18 -20.27
N VAL A 328 -22.95 41.46 -21.56
CA VAL A 328 -23.95 42.04 -22.46
C VAL A 328 -24.65 40.91 -23.20
N VAL A 329 -25.95 40.77 -22.96
CA VAL A 329 -26.81 39.82 -23.65
C VAL A 329 -27.75 40.55 -24.60
N ARG A 330 -28.11 39.88 -25.69
CA ARG A 330 -29.08 40.39 -26.66
C ARG A 330 -30.25 39.41 -26.74
N SER A 331 -31.46 39.95 -26.73
CA SER A 331 -32.69 39.18 -26.89
C SER A 331 -33.25 39.33 -28.29
N ILE A 332 -33.72 38.25 -28.90
CA ILE A 332 -34.42 38.31 -30.19
C ILE A 332 -35.87 38.76 -29.95
N PRO A 333 -36.34 39.88 -30.55
CA PRO A 333 -37.64 40.49 -30.20
C PRO A 333 -38.86 39.56 -30.30
N GLU A 334 -38.91 38.65 -31.28
CA GLU A 334 -40.09 37.81 -31.52
C GLU A 334 -40.22 36.60 -30.59
N CYS A 335 -39.09 36.08 -30.12
CA CYS A 335 -39.06 34.84 -29.33
C CYS A 335 -38.44 35.00 -27.94
N ASN A 336 -37.88 36.17 -27.64
CA ASN A 336 -37.23 36.52 -26.38
C ASN A 336 -36.17 35.53 -25.89
N HIS A 337 -35.53 34.78 -26.81
CA HIS A 337 -34.35 34.00 -26.48
C HIS A 337 -33.14 34.92 -26.32
N TYR A 338 -32.37 34.66 -25.26
CA TYR A 338 -31.18 35.43 -24.90
C TYR A 338 -29.92 34.71 -25.38
N PHE A 339 -28.94 35.50 -25.77
CA PHE A 339 -27.60 35.04 -26.15
C PHE A 339 -26.58 36.11 -25.78
N HIS A 340 -25.30 35.77 -25.67
CA HIS A 340 -24.24 36.79 -25.66
C HIS A 340 -24.33 37.63 -26.94
N ALA A 341 -24.25 38.96 -26.82
CA ALA A 341 -24.39 39.86 -27.96
C ALA A 341 -23.41 39.50 -29.09
N ASP A 342 -22.16 39.23 -28.75
CA ASP A 342 -21.12 38.86 -29.73
C ASP A 342 -21.44 37.53 -30.43
N CYS A 343 -22.05 36.58 -29.74
CA CYS A 343 -22.37 35.27 -30.30
C CYS A 343 -23.55 35.35 -31.29
N ILE A 344 -24.62 36.04 -30.92
CA ILE A 344 -25.81 36.14 -31.79
C ILE A 344 -25.60 37.11 -32.95
N ASP A 345 -24.76 38.14 -32.79
CA ASP A 345 -24.48 39.09 -33.87
C ASP A 345 -23.74 38.41 -35.03
N GLU A 346 -22.75 37.54 -34.75
CA GLU A 346 -22.07 36.75 -35.79
C GLU A 346 -23.00 35.71 -36.42
N TRP A 347 -23.88 35.10 -35.63
CA TRP A 347 -24.87 34.15 -36.15
C TRP A 347 -25.85 34.82 -37.11
N LEU A 348 -26.41 35.97 -36.75
CA LEU A 348 -27.44 36.67 -37.54
C LEU A 348 -26.90 37.25 -38.85
N LYS A 349 -25.60 37.58 -38.92
CA LYS A 349 -24.92 37.96 -40.17
C LYS A 349 -24.89 36.83 -41.19
N LEU A 350 -24.96 35.57 -40.73
CA LEU A 350 -24.90 34.38 -41.58
C LEU A 350 -26.28 33.72 -41.74
N ASN A 351 -27.16 33.83 -40.73
CA ASN A 351 -28.45 33.16 -40.68
C ASN A 351 -29.50 34.10 -40.07
N ALA A 352 -30.50 34.52 -40.84
CA ALA A 352 -31.58 35.40 -40.37
C ALA A 352 -32.64 34.69 -39.48
N THR A 353 -32.22 33.77 -38.61
CA THR A 353 -33.12 32.96 -37.76
C THR A 353 -32.58 32.78 -36.34
N CYS A 354 -33.48 32.62 -35.37
CA CYS A 354 -33.10 32.30 -33.99
C CYS A 354 -32.44 30.90 -33.90
N PRO A 355 -31.28 30.75 -33.24
CA PRO A 355 -30.61 29.45 -33.05
C PRO A 355 -31.46 28.40 -32.33
N VAL A 356 -32.33 28.85 -31.42
CA VAL A 356 -33.14 27.96 -30.55
C VAL A 356 -34.43 27.56 -31.26
N CYS A 357 -35.22 28.52 -31.73
CA CYS A 357 -36.56 28.24 -32.28
C CYS A 357 -36.67 28.35 -33.80
N ARG A 358 -35.58 28.75 -34.49
CA ARG A 358 -35.48 28.91 -35.94
C ARG A 358 -36.52 29.85 -36.58
N LYS A 359 -37.22 30.65 -35.78
CA LYS A 359 -38.11 31.70 -36.28
C LYS A 359 -37.29 32.85 -36.86
N SER A 360 -37.65 33.30 -38.05
CA SER A 360 -37.11 34.49 -38.68
C SER A 360 -37.94 35.72 -38.26
N PRO A 361 -37.31 36.88 -38.03
CA PRO A 361 -37.98 38.13 -37.66
C PRO A 361 -39.00 38.69 -38.67
N GLU A 362 -39.14 38.06 -39.86
CA GLU A 362 -40.05 38.51 -40.92
C GLU A 362 -41.33 37.68 -41.02
N SER A 363 -41.52 36.65 -40.18
CA SER A 363 -42.67 35.74 -40.30
C SER A 363 -43.88 36.13 -39.44
N SER A 364 -44.40 37.34 -39.62
CA SER A 364 -45.77 37.68 -39.24
C SER A 364 -46.65 37.92 -40.48
N SER A 365 -46.80 36.90 -41.33
CA SER A 365 -48.00 36.75 -42.17
C SER A 365 -48.02 35.37 -42.85
N LEU A 366 -49.19 34.71 -42.71
CA LEU A 366 -49.74 33.62 -43.54
C LEU A 366 -49.65 32.15 -43.08
N VAL A 367 -50.74 31.72 -42.41
CA VAL A 367 -51.63 30.54 -42.61
C VAL A 367 -51.06 29.09 -42.60
N THR A 368 -51.38 28.34 -41.53
CA THR A 368 -52.15 27.05 -41.38
C THR A 368 -52.24 26.03 -42.55
N PRO A 369 -52.62 24.73 -42.35
CA PRO A 369 -52.18 23.64 -41.45
C PRO A 369 -51.91 22.27 -42.16
N CYS A 370 -51.53 21.26 -41.35
CA CYS A 370 -52.09 19.89 -41.28
C CYS A 370 -51.23 18.66 -41.69
N SER A 371 -51.45 17.61 -40.88
CA SER A 371 -51.35 16.16 -41.19
C SER A 371 -49.92 15.56 -41.25
N SER A 372 -49.62 14.36 -40.72
CA SER A 372 -50.42 13.30 -40.07
C SER A 372 -49.49 12.16 -39.63
N MET A 373 -49.82 11.55 -38.49
CA MET A 373 -49.82 10.11 -38.14
C MET A 373 -48.68 9.16 -38.55
N SER A 374 -48.14 8.42 -37.57
CA SER A 374 -48.45 6.99 -37.32
C SER A 374 -47.56 6.45 -36.17
N SER A 375 -48.11 6.02 -35.03
CA SER A 375 -48.62 4.67 -34.69
C SER A 375 -47.50 3.69 -34.27
N ASN A 376 -47.29 3.44 -32.98
CA ASN A 376 -47.92 2.40 -32.11
C ASN A 376 -47.35 0.98 -32.27
N SER A 377 -46.84 0.37 -31.19
CA SER A 377 -47.35 -0.89 -30.60
C SER A 377 -46.42 -1.48 -29.50
N SER A 378 -46.93 -1.44 -28.26
CA SER A 378 -47.26 -2.55 -27.35
C SER A 378 -46.32 -3.74 -27.03
N GLN A 379 -46.11 -3.87 -25.70
CA GLN A 379 -46.26 -5.06 -24.83
C GLN A 379 -45.31 -6.26 -24.94
N THR A 380 -44.75 -6.64 -23.78
CA THR A 380 -44.98 -7.98 -23.17
C THR A 380 -44.60 -7.98 -21.69
N THR A 381 -45.37 -8.78 -20.95
CA THR A 381 -45.44 -8.99 -19.50
C THR A 381 -44.55 -10.16 -19.03
N ASN A 382 -44.60 -10.42 -17.71
CA ASN A 382 -44.15 -11.61 -16.96
C ASN A 382 -42.70 -11.55 -16.46
N GLU A 383 -42.31 -12.05 -15.30
CA GLU A 383 -42.93 -12.68 -14.12
C GLU A 383 -41.77 -12.77 -13.08
N GLY A 384 -42.07 -12.80 -11.78
CA GLY A 384 -41.07 -13.08 -10.73
C GLY A 384 -41.48 -12.57 -9.36
#